data_AF-A0A1F5SGV6-F1
#
_entry.id   AF-A0A1F5SGV6-F1
#
_cell.length_a   1.000
_cell.length_b   1.000
_cell.length_c   1.000
_cell.angle_alpha   90.00
_cell.angle_beta   90.00
_cell.angle_gamma   90.00
#
_symmetry.space_group_name_H-M   'P 1'
#
loop_
_entity.id
_entity.type
_entity.pdbx_description
1 polymer ?
#
loop_
_entity_poly.entity_id
_entity_poly.type
_entity_poly.pdbx_seq_one_letter_code
_entity_poly.pdbx_strand_id
1 'polypeptide(L)'
;MPKALKKSIKIFLFLLLTGALMYRFFFYYDPDNQCLIRLKPSLTEWSNGNVKEGIKVLKYAVPDEYEKLCAYVDKINPNYSCGGLGGGCYISGKAPTREIDISTAYDGFLGWTAAVIAHETCHAVQHEEGRPFNETECYGIGNYVLYSAVVY
;
A
#
# COMPACT_ATOMS: atom_id res chain seq x y z
N MET A 1 41.95 18.72 -7.36
CA MET A 1 41.07 17.53 -7.37
C MET A 1 41.05 16.93 -8.79
N PRO A 2 41.44 15.66 -8.97
CA PRO A 2 41.55 15.03 -10.29
C PRO A 2 40.23 15.05 -11.08
N LYS A 3 40.29 15.23 -12.41
CA LYS A 3 39.09 15.18 -13.28
C LYS A 3 38.31 13.86 -13.12
N ALA A 4 39.03 12.74 -12.97
CA ALA A 4 38.45 11.42 -12.71
C ALA A 4 37.68 11.37 -11.37
N LEU A 5 38.26 11.92 -10.30
CA LEU A 5 37.61 11.97 -8.98
C LEU A 5 36.30 12.79 -9.02
N LYS A 6 36.28 13.92 -9.75
CA LYS A 6 35.07 14.73 -9.93
C LYS A 6 33.96 13.97 -10.66
N LYS A 7 34.31 13.14 -11.67
CA LYS A 7 33.36 12.30 -12.41
C LYS A 7 32.78 11.19 -11.51
N SER A 8 33.63 10.51 -10.73
CA SER A 8 33.18 9.45 -9.81
C SER A 8 32.24 9.97 -8.74
N ILE A 9 32.52 11.14 -8.14
CA ILE A 9 31.62 11.76 -7.15
C ILE A 9 30.26 12.09 -7.78
N LYS A 10 30.23 12.64 -9.01
CA LYS A 10 28.97 12.93 -9.70
C LYS A 10 28.14 11.67 -9.95
N ILE A 11 28.78 10.57 -10.38
CA ILE A 11 28.11 9.28 -10.62
C ILE A 11 27.55 8.74 -9.29
N PHE A 12 28.34 8.77 -8.22
CA PHE A 12 27.91 8.32 -6.91
C PHE A 12 26.70 9.14 -6.41
N LEU A 13 26.77 10.47 -6.47
CA LEU A 13 25.67 11.35 -6.09
C LEU A 13 24.42 11.11 -6.93
N PHE A 14 24.58 10.87 -8.24
CA PHE A 14 23.47 10.53 -9.13
C PHE A 14 22.81 9.21 -8.70
N LEU A 15 23.60 8.15 -8.48
CA LEU A 15 23.07 6.85 -8.02
C LEU A 15 22.37 6.96 -6.66
N LEU A 16 22.94 7.75 -5.74
CA LEU A 16 22.36 7.99 -4.42
C LEU A 16 21.01 8.73 -4.54
N LEU A 17 20.94 9.77 -5.37
CA LEU A 17 19.70 10.49 -5.63
C LEU A 17 18.64 9.59 -6.29
N THR A 18 19.03 8.81 -7.30
CA THR A 18 18.12 7.87 -7.96
C THR A 18 17.61 6.82 -6.98
N GLY A 19 18.50 6.24 -6.16
CA GLY A 19 18.11 5.29 -5.11
C GLY A 19 17.15 5.89 -4.09
N ALA A 20 17.42 7.12 -3.62
CA ALA A 20 16.55 7.83 -2.69
C ALA A 20 15.17 8.12 -3.29
N LEU A 21 15.11 8.51 -4.57
CA LEU A 21 13.85 8.72 -5.28
C LEU A 21 13.09 7.39 -5.44
N MET A 22 13.75 6.33 -5.90
CA MET A 22 13.14 5.00 -6.02
C MET A 22 12.54 4.54 -4.69
N TYR A 23 13.28 4.68 -3.60
CA TYR A 23 12.79 4.36 -2.26
C TYR A 23 11.57 5.21 -1.88
N ARG A 24 11.66 6.54 -2.07
CA ARG A 24 10.60 7.49 -1.73
C ARG A 24 9.30 7.25 -2.49
N PHE A 25 9.36 6.71 -3.71
CA PHE A 25 8.16 6.45 -4.53
C PHE A 25 7.63 5.03 -4.41
N PHE A 26 8.48 4.01 -4.35
CA PHE A 26 8.05 2.62 -4.53
C PHE A 26 8.05 1.78 -3.25
N PHE A 27 8.46 2.33 -2.10
CA PHE A 27 8.53 1.56 -0.86
C PHE A 27 7.89 2.32 0.29
N TYR A 28 7.00 1.66 1.01
CA TYR A 28 6.61 2.03 2.37
C TYR A 28 7.38 1.13 3.32
N TYR A 29 8.10 1.72 4.27
CA TYR A 29 8.89 0.99 5.25
C TYR A 29 8.66 1.59 6.63
N ASP A 30 8.29 0.73 7.57
CA ASP A 30 8.14 1.05 8.97
C ASP A 30 8.92 0.03 9.80
N PRO A 31 10.13 0.38 10.29
CA PRO A 31 10.98 -0.55 11.03
C PRO A 31 10.38 -0.96 12.38
N ASP A 32 9.60 -0.09 13.01
CA ASP A 32 9.04 -0.35 14.35
C ASP A 32 8.05 -1.53 14.31
N ASN A 33 7.35 -1.70 13.18
CA ASN A 33 6.39 -2.77 12.94
C ASN A 33 6.89 -3.83 11.94
N GLN A 34 8.19 -3.81 11.59
CA GLN A 34 8.80 -4.71 10.59
C GLN A 34 8.04 -4.74 9.25
N CYS A 35 7.43 -3.62 8.87
CA CYS A 35 6.52 -3.53 7.74
C CYS A 35 7.23 -3.01 6.50
N LEU A 36 7.27 -3.82 5.43
CA LEU A 36 7.79 -3.42 4.13
C LEU A 36 6.77 -3.71 3.04
N ILE A 37 6.20 -2.64 2.47
CA ILE A 37 5.21 -2.74 1.40
C ILE A 37 5.78 -2.10 0.14
N ARG A 38 5.81 -2.89 -0.93
CA ARG A 38 6.27 -2.46 -2.26
C ARG A 38 5.10 -1.88 -3.05
N LEU A 39 5.28 -0.72 -3.64
CA LEU A 39 4.26 -0.06 -4.44
C LEU A 39 4.63 -0.19 -5.91
N LYS A 40 3.71 -0.69 -6.75
CA LYS A 40 3.93 -0.65 -8.20
C LYS A 40 3.87 0.80 -8.70
N PRO A 41 4.48 1.10 -9.86
CA PRO A 41 4.26 2.38 -10.52
C PRO A 41 2.78 2.59 -10.81
N SER A 42 2.24 3.74 -10.42
CA SER A 42 0.94 4.17 -10.89
C SER A 42 1.07 4.84 -12.25
N LEU A 43 0.31 4.37 -13.24
CA LEU A 43 0.31 4.88 -14.60
C LEU A 43 -0.93 5.72 -14.92
N THR A 44 -2.01 5.57 -14.15
CA THR A 44 -3.34 6.11 -14.51
C THR A 44 -3.97 6.98 -13.43
N GLU A 45 -3.73 6.72 -12.14
CA GLU A 45 -4.34 7.44 -11.00
C GLU A 45 -3.24 7.88 -10.02
N TRP A 46 -3.08 9.19 -9.80
CA TRP A 46 -2.06 9.74 -8.90
C TRP A 46 -2.26 9.17 -7.49
N SER A 47 -1.30 8.84 -6.63
CA SER A 47 0.17 8.83 -6.56
C SER A 47 0.45 7.78 -5.47
N ASN A 48 1.57 7.06 -5.51
CA ASN A 48 2.00 6.22 -4.39
C ASN A 48 2.01 6.95 -3.03
N GLY A 49 1.97 8.28 -3.03
CA GLY A 49 1.67 9.11 -1.86
C GLY A 49 0.34 8.78 -1.18
N ASN A 50 -0.79 8.74 -1.89
CA ASN A 50 -2.11 8.49 -1.30
C ASN A 50 -2.19 7.11 -0.64
N VAL A 51 -1.60 6.10 -1.29
CA VAL A 51 -1.47 4.76 -0.70
C VAL A 51 -0.69 4.83 0.61
N LYS A 52 0.45 5.52 0.64
CA LYS A 52 1.26 5.67 1.86
C LYS A 52 0.54 6.42 2.96
N GLU A 53 -0.22 7.47 2.63
CA GLU A 53 -1.02 8.20 3.60
C GLU A 53 -2.20 7.35 4.10
N GLY A 54 -2.87 6.57 3.23
CA GLY A 54 -3.89 5.59 3.64
C GLY A 54 -3.34 4.52 4.57
N ILE A 55 -2.13 4.01 4.32
CA ILE A 55 -1.44 3.09 5.23
C ILE A 55 -1.18 3.74 6.60
N LYS A 56 -0.77 5.02 6.62
CA LYS A 56 -0.58 5.74 7.89
C LYS A 56 -1.90 5.96 8.63
N VAL A 57 -2.98 6.27 7.93
CA VAL A 57 -4.33 6.34 8.53
C VAL A 57 -4.66 5.00 9.19
N LEU A 58 -4.41 3.88 8.51
CA LEU A 58 -4.56 2.55 9.10
C LEU A 58 -3.73 2.40 10.38
N LYS A 59 -2.43 2.73 10.32
CA LYS A 59 -1.49 2.63 11.45
C LYS A 59 -1.99 3.36 12.70
N TYR A 60 -2.56 4.55 12.55
CA TYR A 60 -2.95 5.37 13.69
C TYR A 60 -4.40 5.17 14.13
N ALA A 61 -5.33 5.00 13.18
CA ALA A 61 -6.75 4.87 13.48
C ALA A 61 -7.12 3.44 13.89
N VAL A 62 -6.51 2.42 13.25
CA VAL A 62 -6.84 1.01 13.46
C VAL A 62 -5.57 0.12 13.43
N PRO A 63 -4.75 0.16 14.50
CA PRO A 63 -3.45 -0.53 14.54
C PRO A 63 -3.53 -2.04 14.25
N ASP A 64 -4.57 -2.72 14.73
CA ASP A 64 -4.74 -4.16 14.53
C ASP A 64 -4.89 -4.53 13.04
N GLU A 65 -5.59 -3.70 12.26
CA GLU A 65 -5.72 -3.90 10.80
C GLU A 65 -4.43 -3.54 10.06
N TYR A 66 -3.65 -2.60 10.60
CA TYR A 66 -2.30 -2.29 10.10
C TYR A 66 -1.32 -3.45 10.31
N GLU A 67 -1.36 -4.12 11.47
CA GLU A 67 -0.54 -5.31 11.72
C GLU A 67 -0.87 -6.43 10.74
N LYS A 68 -2.16 -6.66 10.45
CA LYS A 68 -2.59 -7.61 9.41
C LYS A 68 -2.06 -7.21 8.04
N LEU A 69 -2.15 -5.93 7.67
CA LEU A 69 -1.60 -5.46 6.40
C LEU A 69 -0.11 -5.83 6.28
N CYS A 70 0.68 -5.55 7.31
CA CYS A 70 2.10 -5.85 7.33
C CYS A 70 2.41 -7.36 7.32
N ALA A 71 1.57 -8.17 7.97
CA ALA A 71 1.73 -9.62 8.04
C ALA A 71 1.33 -10.35 6.76
N TYR A 72 0.35 -9.83 6.00
CA TYR A 72 -0.29 -10.54 4.88
C TYR A 72 -0.12 -9.88 3.51
N VAL A 73 0.28 -8.61 3.44
CA VAL A 73 0.49 -7.89 2.16
C VAL A 73 1.95 -7.48 2.03
N ASP A 74 2.55 -7.73 0.86
CA ASP A 74 3.94 -7.37 0.55
C ASP A 74 4.04 -6.37 -0.61
N LYS A 75 2.94 -6.21 -1.35
CA LYS A 75 2.87 -5.34 -2.50
C LYS A 75 1.48 -4.75 -2.68
N ILE A 76 1.43 -3.49 -3.08
CA ILE A 76 0.21 -2.80 -3.47
C ILE A 76 0.37 -2.30 -4.90
N ASN A 77 -0.63 -2.57 -5.71
CA ASN A 77 -0.76 -2.06 -7.05
C ASN A 77 -1.82 -0.95 -7.09
N PRO A 78 -1.43 0.32 -7.24
CA PRO A 78 -2.35 1.46 -7.20
C PRO A 78 -3.10 1.70 -8.52
N ASN A 79 -2.95 0.82 -9.51
CA ASN A 79 -3.56 0.98 -10.82
C ASN A 79 -4.99 0.44 -10.81
N TYR A 80 -5.84 1.05 -11.64
CA TYR A 80 -7.20 0.59 -11.87
C TYR A 80 -7.23 -0.91 -12.24
N SER A 81 -8.01 -1.68 -11.47
CA SER A 81 -8.12 -3.15 -11.59
C SER A 81 -9.58 -3.60 -11.34
N CYS A 82 -9.81 -4.73 -10.65
CA CYS A 82 -11.12 -5.37 -10.53
C CYS A 82 -12.16 -4.69 -9.61
N GLY A 83 -11.82 -3.60 -8.90
CA GLY A 83 -12.72 -2.94 -7.94
C GLY A 83 -13.49 -1.71 -8.43
N GLY A 84 -13.30 -1.27 -9.67
CA GLY A 84 -13.85 0.00 -10.15
C GLY A 84 -13.18 1.24 -9.51
N LEU A 85 -13.79 2.42 -9.67
CA LEU A 85 -13.26 3.68 -9.12
C LEU A 85 -13.43 3.70 -7.60
N GLY A 86 -12.30 3.70 -6.88
CA GLY A 86 -12.26 3.69 -5.42
C GLY A 86 -12.46 2.31 -4.77
N GLY A 87 -12.49 1.21 -5.53
CA GLY A 87 -12.48 -0.14 -4.95
C GLY A 87 -11.09 -0.76 -4.94
N GLY A 88 -11.01 -2.02 -4.57
CA GLY A 88 -9.79 -2.82 -4.65
C GLY A 88 -10.09 -4.23 -5.14
N CYS A 89 -9.05 -5.06 -5.16
CA CYS A 89 -9.20 -6.47 -5.46
C CYS A 89 -7.97 -7.26 -4.97
N TYR A 90 -8.23 -8.29 -4.19
CA TYR A 90 -7.30 -9.38 -3.94
C TYR A 90 -7.59 -10.55 -4.89
N ILE A 91 -6.60 -10.96 -5.67
CA ILE A 91 -6.73 -12.08 -6.61
C ILE A 91 -5.92 -13.27 -6.08
N SER A 92 -6.61 -14.26 -5.49
CA SER A 92 -5.99 -15.54 -5.14
C SER A 92 -5.40 -16.19 -6.39
N GLY A 93 -4.08 -16.38 -6.41
CA GLY A 93 -3.36 -17.00 -7.54
C GLY A 93 -2.60 -16.04 -8.46
N LYS A 94 -2.71 -14.71 -8.26
CA LYS A 94 -1.76 -13.77 -8.87
C LYS A 94 -0.43 -13.92 -8.12
N ALA A 95 0.64 -14.34 -8.80
CA ALA A 95 1.96 -14.29 -8.22
C ALA A 95 2.46 -12.83 -8.22
N PRO A 96 2.90 -12.27 -7.08
CA PRO A 96 2.99 -12.88 -5.74
C PRO A 96 1.66 -12.86 -4.97
N THR A 97 1.41 -13.90 -4.16
CA THR A 97 0.15 -14.17 -3.43
C THR A 97 -0.22 -13.15 -2.34
N ARG A 98 0.58 -12.09 -2.19
CA ARG A 98 0.45 -11.04 -1.16
C ARG A 98 0.34 -9.65 -1.78
N GLU A 99 -0.13 -9.59 -3.02
CA GLU A 99 -0.40 -8.36 -3.75
C GLU A 99 -1.89 -8.00 -3.69
N ILE A 100 -2.21 -6.77 -3.28
CA ILE A 100 -3.55 -6.18 -3.41
C ILE A 100 -3.55 -5.11 -4.50
N ASP A 101 -4.62 -5.06 -5.29
CA ASP A 101 -4.89 -3.96 -6.20
C ASP A 101 -5.82 -2.96 -5.50
N ILE A 102 -5.50 -1.67 -5.55
CA ILE A 102 -6.35 -0.62 -4.97
C ILE A 102 -6.50 0.54 -5.96
N SER A 103 -7.72 1.04 -6.13
CA SER A 103 -7.99 2.30 -6.83
C SER A 103 -7.94 3.44 -5.82
N THR A 104 -7.27 4.51 -6.23
CA THR A 104 -7.14 5.74 -5.43
C THR A 104 -7.90 6.92 -6.06
N ALA A 105 -8.80 6.63 -7.01
CA ALA A 105 -9.62 7.61 -7.70
C ALA A 105 -10.45 8.50 -6.77
N TYR A 106 -10.76 8.05 -5.56
CA TYR A 106 -11.44 8.84 -4.55
C TYR A 106 -10.42 9.69 -3.76
N ASP A 107 -9.98 10.79 -4.37
CA ASP A 107 -8.94 11.68 -3.86
C ASP A 107 -9.40 12.58 -2.68
N GLY A 108 -10.71 12.67 -2.44
CA GLY A 108 -11.29 13.53 -1.41
C GLY A 108 -11.14 13.04 0.04
N PHE A 109 -10.84 11.76 0.28
CA PHE A 109 -10.76 11.20 1.63
C PHE A 109 -9.77 10.04 1.77
N LEU A 110 -8.65 10.26 2.47
CA LEU A 110 -7.62 9.25 2.73
C LEU A 110 -8.14 8.05 3.53
N GLY A 111 -9.16 8.26 4.38
CA GLY A 111 -9.81 7.16 5.11
C GLY A 111 -10.49 6.16 4.18
N TRP A 112 -10.90 6.58 2.97
CA TRP A 112 -11.43 5.66 1.96
C TRP A 112 -10.33 4.75 1.42
N THR A 113 -9.17 5.30 1.06
CA THR A 113 -8.01 4.49 0.66
C THR A 113 -7.61 3.53 1.77
N ALA A 114 -7.62 3.98 3.03
CA ALA A 114 -7.34 3.15 4.19
C ALA A 114 -8.34 1.97 4.31
N ALA A 115 -9.65 2.27 4.19
CA ALA A 115 -10.70 1.27 4.25
C ALA A 115 -10.60 0.21 3.13
N VAL A 116 -10.28 0.63 1.90
CA VAL A 116 -10.04 -0.28 0.78
C VAL A 116 -8.83 -1.17 1.06
N ILE A 117 -7.73 -0.60 1.55
CA ILE A 117 -6.53 -1.38 1.92
C ILE A 117 -6.87 -2.45 2.95
N ALA A 118 -7.63 -2.13 4.00
CA ALA A 118 -8.04 -3.10 5.02
C ALA A 118 -9.00 -4.17 4.47
N HIS A 119 -9.95 -3.77 3.60
CA HIS A 119 -10.85 -4.70 2.93
C HIS A 119 -10.07 -5.73 2.10
N GLU A 120 -9.14 -5.29 1.25
CA GLU A 120 -8.35 -6.24 0.45
C GLU A 120 -7.38 -7.07 1.29
N THR A 121 -6.88 -6.50 2.40
CA THR A 121 -6.08 -7.23 3.39
C THR A 121 -6.89 -8.35 4.04
N CYS A 122 -8.18 -8.12 4.32
CA CYS A 122 -9.08 -9.16 4.84
C CYS A 122 -9.19 -10.35 3.89
N HIS A 123 -9.27 -10.13 2.58
CA HIS A 123 -9.23 -11.21 1.60
C HIS A 123 -7.88 -11.93 1.56
N ALA A 124 -6.76 -11.20 1.71
CA ALA A 124 -5.44 -11.82 1.83
C ALA A 124 -5.35 -12.73 3.08
N VAL A 125 -5.90 -12.29 4.22
CA VAL A 125 -5.98 -13.08 5.45
C VAL A 125 -6.84 -14.32 5.25
N GLN A 126 -8.06 -14.17 4.69
CA GLN A 126 -8.95 -15.30 4.40
C GLN A 126 -8.27 -16.35 3.51
N HIS A 127 -7.50 -15.91 2.51
CA HIS A 127 -6.74 -16.81 1.64
C HIS A 127 -5.66 -17.59 2.39
N GLU A 128 -4.81 -16.90 3.16
CA GLU A 128 -3.71 -17.52 3.90
C GLU A 128 -4.21 -18.43 5.03
N GLU A 129 -5.38 -18.14 5.60
CA GLU A 129 -6.07 -18.99 6.59
C GLU A 129 -6.86 -20.16 5.95
N GLY A 130 -6.95 -20.23 4.62
CA GLY A 130 -7.72 -21.26 3.90
C GLY A 130 -9.24 -21.15 4.11
N ARG A 131 -9.73 -19.97 4.48
CA ARG A 131 -11.16 -19.68 4.65
C ARG A 131 -11.80 -19.25 3.33
N PRO A 132 -13.12 -19.48 3.14
CA PRO A 132 -13.84 -18.95 1.99
C PRO A 132 -13.86 -17.43 2.02
N PHE A 133 -13.83 -16.80 0.84
CA PHE A 133 -13.98 -15.36 0.73
C PHE A 133 -15.36 -14.90 1.21
N ASN A 134 -15.37 -13.88 2.06
CA ASN A 134 -16.57 -13.30 2.63
C ASN A 134 -16.52 -11.77 2.54
N GLU A 135 -17.17 -11.25 1.51
CA GLU A 135 -17.34 -9.81 1.27
C GLU A 135 -17.99 -9.09 2.46
N THR A 136 -18.96 -9.71 3.13
CA THR A 136 -19.67 -9.07 4.26
C THR A 136 -18.72 -8.81 5.43
N GLU A 137 -17.83 -9.77 5.72
CA GLU A 137 -16.76 -9.62 6.72
C GLU A 137 -15.81 -8.49 6.32
N CYS A 138 -15.30 -8.51 5.09
CA CYS A 138 -14.29 -7.55 4.64
C CYS A 138 -14.86 -6.13 4.45
N TYR A 139 -16.11 -5.97 4.01
CA TYR A 139 -16.81 -4.68 4.05
C TYR A 139 -17.06 -4.20 5.48
N GLY A 140 -17.33 -5.12 6.41
CA GLY A 140 -17.43 -4.79 7.84
C GLY A 140 -16.15 -4.16 8.39
N ILE A 141 -14.99 -4.72 8.03
CA ILE A 141 -13.67 -4.17 8.39
C ILE A 141 -13.45 -2.80 7.73
N GLY A 142 -13.73 -2.67 6.43
CA GLY A 142 -13.61 -1.38 5.73
C GLY A 142 -14.46 -0.29 6.38
N ASN A 143 -15.72 -0.59 6.74
CA ASN A 143 -16.61 0.34 7.44
C ASN A 143 -16.10 0.71 8.84
N TYR A 144 -15.52 -0.24 9.57
CA TYR A 144 -14.89 0.01 10.86
C TYR A 144 -13.70 0.98 10.72
N VAL A 145 -12.88 0.83 9.68
CA VAL A 145 -11.79 1.78 9.36
C VAL A 145 -12.34 3.17 9.02
N LEU A 146 -13.38 3.26 8.18
CA LEU A 146 -14.01 4.54 7.84
C LEU A 146 -14.53 5.27 9.08
N TYR A 147 -15.24 4.57 9.96
CA TYR A 147 -15.75 5.13 11.20
C TYR A 147 -14.60 5.61 12.10
N SER A 148 -13.59 4.78 12.28
CA SER A 148 -12.44 5.10 13.14
C SER A 148 -11.63 6.28 12.61
N ALA A 149 -11.48 6.40 11.28
CA ALA A 149 -10.75 7.49 10.64
C ALA A 149 -11.45 8.85 10.70
N VAL A 150 -12.77 8.89 10.96
CA VAL A 150 -13.54 10.14 11.12
C VAL A 150 -13.58 10.60 12.58
N VAL A 151 -13.49 9.66 13.53
CA VAL A 151 -13.56 9.93 14.98
C VAL A 151 -12.20 10.33 15.56
N TYR A 152 -11.11 9.97 14.87
CA TYR A 152 -9.73 10.32 15.23
C TYR A 152 -9.35 11.73 14.77
#